data_AF-A0A958Z8B8-F1
#
_entry.id   AF-A0A958Z8B8-F1
#
_cell.length_a   1.000
_cell.length_b   1.000
_cell.length_c   1.000
_cell.angle_alpha   90.00
_cell.angle_beta   90.00
_cell.angle_gamma   90.00
#
_symmetry.space_group_name_H-M   'P 1'
#
loop_
_entity.id
_entity.type
_entity.pdbx_description
1 polymer ?
#
loop_
_entity_poly.entity_id
_entity_poly.type
_entity_poly.pdbx_seq_one_letter_code
_entity_poly.pdbx_strand_id
1 'polypeptide(L)'
;KKQFYCSKYNYEPQFKYPKLKFNGYKLHRSFCSQRLERIDDEQIRQLYEDVIYEYSGLIECIETINLGRKFYYNSLKSFGTPTEKDLENAKFILRFSNEDFDEDLLPIYNANDAKAYFEDFSKRYGFNYTIKLSTNISAAAMVLNNSQTLVLRKNHKFSKNQLTVLANHEIGVHMVTTFNALNQPLKVFSNGFPMNVETQEGLAVYSEYMSGCLTLSRLQELSYRIIAVDSLAKGYSFSDTFDLLFNQYKVHRDKAFVITLRVHRGGGFTKDWLYLAGLQKVYNYAQEGKDLDVLLTGKVNMDYIPTIQHMQELGLALTSKYYTDSYQSNSNSNKNLDFILKSLK
;
A
#
# COMPACT_ATOMS: atom_id res chain seq x y z
N LYS A 1 10.96 -19.88 6.33
CA LYS A 1 10.95 -20.36 4.92
C LYS A 1 11.58 -21.74 4.77
N LYS A 2 12.91 -21.91 4.95
CA LYS A 2 13.56 -23.24 4.82
C LYS A 2 12.90 -24.33 5.68
N GLN A 3 12.73 -24.07 6.97
CA GLN A 3 12.04 -25.00 7.90
C GLN A 3 10.62 -25.36 7.42
N PHE A 4 9.82 -24.37 7.03
CA PHE A 4 8.47 -24.56 6.48
C PHE A 4 8.44 -25.48 5.25
N TYR A 5 9.42 -25.36 4.35
CA TYR A 5 9.50 -26.23 3.18
C TYR A 5 9.99 -27.63 3.53
N CYS A 6 10.96 -27.75 4.43
CA CYS A 6 11.45 -29.05 4.92
C CYS A 6 10.36 -29.84 5.66
N SER A 7 9.45 -29.17 6.37
CA SER A 7 8.33 -29.80 7.07
C SER A 7 7.14 -30.15 6.16
N LYS A 8 7.30 -30.06 4.83
CA LYS A 8 6.22 -30.25 3.85
C LYS A 8 5.00 -29.37 4.16
N TYR A 9 5.26 -28.10 4.51
CA TYR A 9 4.27 -27.06 4.80
C TYR A 9 3.48 -27.24 6.10
N ASN A 10 3.84 -28.22 6.95
CA ASN A 10 3.20 -28.44 8.26
C ASN A 10 4.03 -27.80 9.39
N TYR A 11 4.24 -26.49 9.35
CA TYR A 11 5.01 -25.77 10.38
C TYR A 11 4.54 -24.33 10.49
N GLU A 12 4.24 -23.87 11.70
CA GLU A 12 3.86 -22.47 11.93
C GLU A 12 5.11 -21.59 12.11
N PRO A 13 5.42 -20.69 11.16
CA PRO A 13 6.63 -19.88 11.24
C PRO A 13 6.66 -18.96 12.45
N GLN A 14 7.77 -18.99 13.18
CA GLN A 14 8.00 -18.08 14.30
C GLN A 14 8.71 -16.81 13.81
N PHE A 15 8.02 -15.68 13.88
CA PHE A 15 8.56 -14.39 13.44
C PHE A 15 9.36 -13.69 14.54
N LYS A 16 10.41 -12.98 14.15
CA LYS A 16 11.20 -12.13 15.04
C LYS A 16 11.05 -10.68 14.60
N TYR A 17 10.74 -9.80 15.54
CA TYR A 17 10.54 -8.37 15.28
C TYR A 17 11.59 -7.53 16.00
N PRO A 18 11.98 -6.38 15.44
CA PRO A 18 12.81 -5.41 16.14
C PRO A 18 12.14 -4.94 17.43
N LYS A 19 12.95 -4.53 18.42
CA LYS A 19 12.45 -3.86 19.62
C LYS A 19 11.83 -2.51 19.26
N LEU A 20 10.75 -2.16 19.95
CA LEU A 20 10.13 -0.84 19.84
C LEU A 20 11.12 0.23 20.28
N LYS A 21 11.19 1.32 19.51
CA LYS A 21 12.09 2.47 19.75
C LYS A 21 11.37 3.67 20.35
N PHE A 22 10.14 3.49 20.82
CA PHE A 22 9.32 4.52 21.43
C PHE A 22 8.50 3.94 22.59
N ASN A 23 7.89 4.81 23.39
CA ASN A 23 6.97 4.45 24.47
C ASN A 23 5.54 4.84 24.06
N GLY A 24 4.67 3.87 23.78
CA GLY A 24 3.34 4.16 23.23
C GLY A 24 2.45 4.88 24.23
N TYR A 25 2.48 4.53 25.52
CA TYR A 25 1.73 5.26 26.56
C TYR A 25 2.06 6.76 26.58
N LYS A 26 3.34 7.15 26.47
CA LYS A 26 3.75 8.56 26.38
C LYS A 26 3.23 9.23 25.11
N LEU A 27 3.20 8.53 23.98
CA LEU A 27 2.65 9.05 22.73
C LEU A 27 1.13 9.23 22.82
N HIS A 28 0.40 8.25 23.35
CA HIS A 28 -1.05 8.38 23.59
C HIS A 28 -1.36 9.60 24.46
N ARG A 29 -0.64 9.79 25.56
CA ARG A 29 -0.80 10.98 26.41
C ARG A 29 -0.54 12.26 25.63
N SER A 30 0.47 12.27 24.75
CA SER A 30 0.81 13.43 23.94
C SER A 30 -0.28 13.76 22.92
N PHE A 31 -0.88 12.75 22.28
CA PHE A 31 -2.01 12.93 21.38
C PHE A 31 -3.26 13.42 22.10
N CYS A 32 -3.68 12.78 23.19
CA CYS A 32 -4.88 13.21 23.94
C CYS A 32 -4.72 14.58 24.63
N SER A 33 -3.49 15.10 24.75
CA SER A 33 -3.24 16.43 25.32
C SER A 33 -3.30 17.58 24.31
N GLN A 34 -3.53 17.29 23.02
CA GLN A 34 -3.69 18.33 22.00
C GLN A 34 -4.95 19.16 22.30
N ARG A 35 -4.82 20.48 22.19
CA ARG A 35 -5.89 21.44 22.48
C ARG A 35 -6.77 21.70 21.27
N LEU A 36 -7.52 20.67 20.84
CA LEU A 36 -8.36 20.73 19.65
C LEU A 36 -9.50 21.74 19.77
N GLU A 37 -9.92 22.08 21.00
CA GLU A 37 -10.92 23.11 21.28
C GLU A 37 -10.53 24.51 20.79
N ARG A 38 -9.25 24.72 20.42
CA ARG A 38 -8.75 25.97 19.84
C ARG A 38 -8.94 26.08 18.33
N ILE A 39 -9.36 25.00 17.68
CA ILE A 39 -9.70 24.99 16.26
C ILE A 39 -11.18 25.36 16.17
N ASP A 40 -11.45 26.60 15.76
CA ASP A 40 -12.82 27.12 15.66
C ASP A 40 -13.62 26.43 14.55
N ASP A 41 -12.95 26.08 13.45
CA ASP A 41 -13.54 25.36 12.33
C ASP A 41 -13.85 23.91 12.71
N GLU A 42 -15.13 23.56 12.75
CA GLU A 42 -15.59 22.25 13.19
C GLU A 42 -15.12 21.11 12.30
N GLN A 43 -15.10 21.31 10.97
CA GLN A 43 -14.69 20.28 10.03
C GLN A 43 -13.20 19.97 10.15
N ILE A 44 -12.37 21.00 10.27
CA ILE A 44 -10.93 20.84 10.49
C ILE A 44 -10.67 20.23 11.87
N ARG A 45 -11.38 20.67 12.91
CA ARG A 45 -11.26 20.10 14.26
C ARG A 45 -11.55 18.60 14.26
N GLN A 46 -12.61 18.18 13.57
CA GLN A 46 -12.97 16.76 13.43
C GLN A 46 -11.86 15.96 12.75
N LEU A 47 -11.27 16.47 11.66
CA LEU A 47 -10.13 15.82 11.00
C LEU A 47 -8.97 15.57 11.98
N TYR A 48 -8.61 16.56 12.81
CA TYR A 48 -7.53 16.38 13.78
C TYR A 48 -7.88 15.39 14.89
N GLU A 49 -9.15 15.35 15.32
CA GLU A 49 -9.64 14.34 16.26
C GLU A 49 -9.53 12.93 15.68
N ASP A 50 -9.98 12.74 14.44
CA ASP A 50 -9.91 11.46 13.74
C ASP A 50 -8.45 11.01 13.55
N VAL A 51 -7.54 11.95 13.23
CA VAL A 51 -6.09 11.68 13.17
C VAL A 51 -5.57 11.21 14.53
N ILE A 52 -5.96 11.83 15.64
CA ILE A 52 -5.53 11.38 16.97
C ILE A 52 -5.99 9.94 17.26
N TYR A 53 -7.24 9.61 16.93
CA TYR A 53 -7.75 8.26 17.15
C TYR A 53 -7.11 7.22 16.24
N GLU A 54 -6.89 7.54 14.97
CA GLU A 54 -6.19 6.66 14.02
C GLU A 54 -4.78 6.31 14.52
N TYR A 55 -3.98 7.33 14.86
CA TYR A 55 -2.60 7.10 15.28
C TYR A 55 -2.51 6.43 16.64
N SER A 56 -3.49 6.66 17.53
CA SER A 56 -3.62 5.89 18.76
C SER A 56 -3.85 4.41 18.45
N GLY A 57 -4.77 4.07 17.55
CA GLY A 57 -4.97 2.68 17.10
C GLY A 57 -3.73 2.05 16.47
N LEU A 58 -2.99 2.81 15.65
CA LEU A 58 -1.73 2.32 15.06
C LEU A 58 -0.64 2.07 16.11
N ILE A 59 -0.55 2.90 17.15
CA ILE A 59 0.37 2.66 18.28
C ILE A 59 0.00 1.36 18.99
N GLU A 60 -1.29 1.16 19.33
CA GLU A 60 -1.78 -0.08 19.95
C GLU A 60 -1.44 -1.30 19.09
N CYS A 61 -1.63 -1.18 17.77
CA CYS A 61 -1.26 -2.22 16.80
C CYS A 61 0.24 -2.54 16.86
N ILE A 62 1.11 -1.54 16.88
CA ILE A 62 2.56 -1.73 16.97
C ILE A 62 2.98 -2.33 18.33
N GLU A 63 2.41 -1.86 19.44
CA GLU A 63 2.71 -2.37 20.79
C GLU A 63 2.32 -3.85 20.98
N THR A 64 1.36 -4.30 20.19
CA THR A 64 0.83 -5.67 20.28
C THR A 64 1.43 -6.64 19.26
N ILE A 65 2.41 -6.21 18.45
CA ILE A 65 3.13 -7.09 17.51
C ILE A 65 3.63 -8.35 18.23
N ASN A 66 3.34 -9.51 17.65
CA ASN A 66 3.69 -10.83 18.17
C ASN A 66 3.00 -11.23 19.49
N LEU A 67 1.94 -10.52 19.90
CA LEU A 67 1.09 -10.88 21.04
C LEU A 67 -0.21 -11.60 20.61
N GLY A 68 -0.16 -12.30 19.46
CA GLY A 68 -1.26 -13.12 18.94
C GLY A 68 -2.52 -12.30 18.64
N ARG A 69 -3.66 -12.72 19.22
CA ARG A 69 -4.98 -12.12 18.95
C ARG A 69 -5.06 -10.61 19.22
N LYS A 70 -4.26 -10.09 20.16
CA LYS A 70 -4.23 -8.64 20.44
C LYS A 70 -3.80 -7.84 19.21
N PHE A 71 -2.75 -8.29 18.52
CA PHE A 71 -2.32 -7.66 17.26
C PHE A 71 -3.41 -7.75 16.21
N TYR A 72 -3.99 -8.93 16.04
CA TYR A 72 -5.02 -9.17 15.02
C TYR A 72 -6.23 -8.24 15.19
N TYR A 73 -6.76 -8.08 16.40
CA TYR A 73 -7.89 -7.16 16.64
C TYR A 73 -7.52 -5.69 16.40
N ASN A 74 -6.31 -5.28 16.78
CA ASN A 74 -5.84 -3.92 16.46
C ASN A 74 -5.63 -3.73 14.96
N SER A 75 -5.12 -4.73 14.25
CA SER A 75 -5.03 -4.70 12.79
C SER A 75 -6.41 -4.62 12.14
N LEU A 76 -7.40 -5.37 12.62
CA LEU A 76 -8.77 -5.29 12.13
C LEU A 76 -9.36 -3.89 12.37
N LYS A 77 -9.15 -3.31 13.55
CA LYS A 77 -9.60 -1.95 13.86
C LYS A 77 -8.98 -0.91 12.92
N SER A 78 -7.68 -1.02 12.64
CA SER A 78 -6.95 -0.04 11.83
C SER A 78 -6.99 -0.28 10.32
N PHE A 79 -7.34 -1.48 9.84
CA PHE A 79 -7.28 -1.79 8.40
C PHE A 79 -8.50 -2.54 7.88
N GLY A 80 -9.42 -2.93 8.76
CA GLY A 80 -10.61 -3.71 8.39
C GLY A 80 -10.28 -5.11 7.88
N THR A 81 -11.26 -5.67 7.18
CA THR A 81 -11.23 -6.97 6.50
C THR A 81 -11.99 -6.82 5.17
N PRO A 82 -11.63 -7.58 4.11
CA PRO A 82 -12.37 -7.55 2.87
C PRO A 82 -13.85 -7.91 3.07
N THR A 83 -14.72 -7.26 2.32
CA THR A 83 -16.14 -7.55 2.23
C THR A 83 -16.42 -8.73 1.29
N GLU A 84 -17.66 -9.22 1.27
CA GLU A 84 -18.08 -10.23 0.28
C GLU A 84 -17.91 -9.72 -1.16
N LYS A 85 -18.20 -8.44 -1.39
CA LYS A 85 -17.99 -7.77 -2.67
C LYS A 85 -16.52 -7.78 -3.11
N ASP A 86 -15.60 -7.50 -2.19
CA ASP A 86 -14.15 -7.57 -2.47
C ASP A 86 -13.73 -9.01 -2.85
N LEU A 87 -14.31 -10.01 -2.18
CA LEU A 87 -14.06 -11.43 -2.48
C LEU A 87 -14.61 -11.84 -3.84
N GLU A 88 -15.79 -11.37 -4.22
CA GLU A 88 -16.35 -11.60 -5.55
C GLU A 88 -15.49 -10.97 -6.64
N ASN A 89 -15.08 -9.71 -6.46
CA ASN A 89 -14.19 -8.99 -7.38
C ASN A 89 -12.83 -9.71 -7.52
N ALA A 90 -12.24 -10.16 -6.40
CA ALA A 90 -11.02 -10.95 -6.41
C ALA A 90 -11.21 -12.27 -7.18
N LYS A 91 -12.26 -13.04 -6.90
CA LYS A 91 -12.55 -14.30 -7.60
C LYS A 91 -12.83 -14.09 -9.08
N PHE A 92 -13.46 -12.98 -9.45
CA PHE A 92 -13.71 -12.61 -10.84
C PHE A 92 -12.40 -12.43 -11.62
N ILE A 93 -11.46 -11.64 -11.09
CA ILE A 93 -10.12 -11.44 -11.69
C ILE A 93 -9.38 -12.77 -11.87
N LEU A 94 -9.49 -13.67 -10.89
CA LEU A 94 -8.81 -14.97 -10.93
C LEU A 94 -9.35 -15.94 -11.99
N ARG A 95 -10.46 -15.63 -12.68
CA ARG A 95 -10.98 -16.44 -13.79
C ARG A 95 -10.24 -16.18 -15.11
N PHE A 96 -9.49 -15.08 -15.21
CA PHE A 96 -8.77 -14.73 -16.42
C PHE A 96 -7.43 -15.46 -16.46
N SER A 97 -7.10 -16.04 -17.61
CA SER A 97 -5.81 -16.69 -17.86
C SER A 97 -4.73 -15.64 -18.09
N ASN A 98 -3.52 -15.89 -17.56
CA ASN A 98 -2.38 -15.03 -17.87
C ASN A 98 -2.05 -15.08 -19.36
N GLU A 99 -1.57 -13.95 -19.88
CA GLU A 99 -1.05 -13.83 -21.23
C GLU A 99 0.23 -14.66 -21.40
N ASP A 100 0.64 -14.86 -22.65
CA ASP A 100 1.81 -15.64 -23.04
C ASP A 100 3.12 -15.10 -22.42
N PHE A 101 4.18 -15.88 -22.57
CA PHE A 101 5.52 -15.54 -22.09
C PHE A 101 5.97 -14.14 -22.54
N ASP A 102 6.41 -13.33 -21.58
CA ASP A 102 6.94 -11.98 -21.79
C ASP A 102 8.38 -11.90 -21.23
N GLU A 103 9.33 -11.58 -22.09
CA GLU A 103 10.74 -11.42 -21.74
C GLU A 103 10.96 -10.30 -20.71
N ASP A 104 10.14 -9.25 -20.73
CA ASP A 104 10.22 -8.12 -19.79
C ASP A 104 9.86 -8.54 -18.35
N LEU A 105 9.29 -9.75 -18.16
CA LEU A 105 9.02 -10.36 -16.86
C LEU A 105 10.19 -11.20 -16.30
N LEU A 106 11.26 -11.42 -17.07
CA LEU A 106 12.41 -12.19 -16.59
C LEU A 106 13.23 -11.39 -15.56
N PRO A 107 13.52 -11.95 -14.37
CA PRO A 107 14.19 -11.23 -13.29
C PRO A 107 15.73 -11.24 -13.47
N ILE A 108 16.23 -10.43 -14.40
CA ILE A 108 17.66 -10.39 -14.75
C ILE A 108 18.44 -9.30 -14.01
N TYR A 109 17.78 -8.18 -13.66
CA TYR A 109 18.41 -6.99 -13.07
C TYR A 109 18.68 -7.17 -11.57
N ASN A 110 19.80 -6.63 -11.09
CA ASN A 110 20.16 -6.61 -9.67
C ASN A 110 19.78 -5.28 -9.00
N ALA A 111 20.01 -5.15 -7.69
CA ALA A 111 19.63 -3.96 -6.93
C ALA A 111 20.40 -2.68 -7.31
N ASN A 112 21.63 -2.78 -7.84
CA ASN A 112 22.37 -1.63 -8.36
C ASN A 112 21.81 -1.16 -9.71
N ASP A 113 21.41 -2.10 -10.59
CA ASP A 113 20.75 -1.77 -11.85
C ASP A 113 19.42 -1.07 -11.57
N ALA A 114 18.65 -1.60 -10.60
CA ALA A 114 17.41 -0.98 -10.14
C ALA A 114 17.64 0.43 -9.57
N LYS A 115 18.71 0.62 -8.77
CA LYS A 115 19.10 1.93 -8.26
C LYS A 115 19.35 2.92 -9.40
N ALA A 116 20.17 2.54 -10.38
CA ALA A 116 20.48 3.40 -11.54
C ALA A 116 19.22 3.76 -12.33
N TYR A 117 18.32 2.79 -12.54
CA TYR A 117 17.02 3.02 -13.19
C TYR A 117 16.16 4.02 -12.41
N PHE A 118 16.07 3.89 -11.09
CA PHE A 118 15.28 4.81 -10.25
C PHE A 118 15.90 6.21 -10.16
N GLU A 119 17.22 6.33 -10.14
CA GLU A 119 17.91 7.62 -10.22
C GLU A 119 17.62 8.33 -11.53
N ASP A 120 17.59 7.59 -12.65
CA ASP A 120 17.24 8.15 -13.95
C ASP A 120 15.75 8.53 -14.04
N PHE A 121 14.85 7.63 -13.63
CA PHE A 121 13.41 7.88 -13.58
C PHE A 121 13.08 9.15 -12.81
N SER A 122 13.79 9.39 -11.69
CA SER A 122 13.54 10.51 -10.79
C SER A 122 13.92 11.88 -11.33
N LYS A 123 14.75 11.96 -12.37
CA LYS A 123 15.14 13.25 -12.99
C LYS A 123 13.95 14.05 -13.51
N ARG A 124 12.82 13.38 -13.78
CA ARG A 124 11.57 14.03 -14.18
C ARG A 124 10.89 14.81 -13.05
N TYR A 125 11.25 14.53 -11.80
CA TYR A 125 10.71 15.22 -10.63
C TYR A 125 11.75 16.17 -10.03
N GLY A 126 11.29 17.35 -9.61
CA GLY A 126 12.12 18.38 -9.00
C GLY A 126 12.43 18.18 -7.52
N PHE A 127 12.40 16.95 -6.99
CA PHE A 127 12.64 16.65 -5.58
C PHE A 127 13.82 15.69 -5.37
N ASN A 128 14.50 15.84 -4.22
CA ASN A 128 15.70 15.08 -3.87
C ASN A 128 15.41 14.10 -2.75
N TYR A 129 15.78 12.83 -2.94
CA TYR A 129 15.57 11.78 -1.95
C TYR A 129 16.76 10.80 -1.94
N THR A 130 16.84 9.93 -0.92
CA THR A 130 17.94 8.96 -0.79
C THR A 130 17.52 7.57 -1.26
N ILE A 131 18.40 6.83 -1.96
CA ILE A 131 18.21 5.40 -2.23
C ILE A 131 19.13 4.57 -1.33
N LYS A 132 18.57 3.60 -0.59
CA LYS A 132 19.32 2.68 0.28
C LYS A 132 19.08 1.23 -0.09
N LEU A 133 20.12 0.40 0.00
CA LEU A 133 19.99 -1.05 -0.13
C LEU A 133 19.86 -1.71 1.25
N SER A 134 18.89 -2.61 1.41
CA SER A 134 18.63 -3.31 2.67
C SER A 134 18.37 -4.80 2.45
N THR A 135 18.81 -5.62 3.40
CA THR A 135 18.43 -7.05 3.49
C THR A 135 17.21 -7.27 4.38
N ASN A 136 16.77 -6.24 5.11
CA ASN A 136 15.80 -6.34 6.20
C ASN A 136 14.41 -5.82 5.80
N ILE A 137 14.02 -5.99 4.53
CA ILE A 137 12.68 -5.69 4.03
C ILE A 137 12.10 -6.90 3.30
N SER A 138 10.79 -7.09 3.40
CA SER A 138 10.08 -8.19 2.73
C SER A 138 9.72 -7.85 1.29
N ALA A 139 9.38 -6.58 1.02
CA ALA A 139 9.06 -6.06 -0.31
C ALA A 139 10.34 -5.90 -1.16
N ALA A 140 10.17 -5.78 -2.47
CA ALA A 140 11.26 -5.52 -3.41
C ALA A 140 11.80 -4.08 -3.29
N ALA A 141 10.90 -3.12 -3.10
CA ALA A 141 11.19 -1.74 -2.75
C ALA A 141 10.14 -1.21 -1.74
N MET A 142 10.43 -0.11 -1.06
CA MET A 142 9.47 0.67 -0.29
C MET A 142 9.98 2.09 -0.01
N VAL A 143 9.07 3.06 0.09
CA VAL A 143 9.37 4.42 0.57
C VAL A 143 9.27 4.54 2.10
N LEU A 144 10.24 5.23 2.71
CA LEU A 144 10.22 5.69 4.10
C LEU A 144 9.99 7.21 4.12
N ASN A 145 8.72 7.61 4.29
CA ASN A 145 8.27 9.00 4.16
C ASN A 145 9.05 9.97 5.06
N ASN A 146 9.27 9.58 6.32
CA ASN A 146 9.91 10.42 7.35
C ASN A 146 11.37 10.78 7.05
N SER A 147 12.04 9.97 6.23
CA SER A 147 13.46 10.12 5.89
C SER A 147 13.68 10.28 4.39
N GLN A 148 12.60 10.49 3.63
CA GLN A 148 12.59 10.65 2.17
C GLN A 148 13.52 9.63 1.52
N THR A 149 13.34 8.35 1.86
CA THR A 149 14.26 7.28 1.46
C THR A 149 13.51 6.18 0.71
N LEU A 150 13.95 5.86 -0.51
CA LEU A 150 13.56 4.65 -1.23
C LEU A 150 14.50 3.51 -0.82
N VAL A 151 13.96 2.45 -0.24
CA VAL A 151 14.73 1.28 0.20
C VAL A 151 14.54 0.16 -0.80
N LEU A 152 15.62 -0.35 -1.37
CA LEU A 152 15.62 -1.50 -2.28
C LEU A 152 16.12 -2.75 -1.58
N ARG A 153 15.52 -3.89 -1.91
CA ARG A 153 15.95 -5.17 -1.36
C ARG A 153 17.22 -5.65 -2.05
N LYS A 154 18.34 -5.64 -1.32
CA LYS A 154 19.69 -5.89 -1.85
C LYS A 154 19.82 -7.18 -2.65
N ASN A 155 19.18 -8.26 -2.20
CA ASN A 155 19.31 -9.60 -2.79
C ASN A 155 18.12 -9.96 -3.71
N HIS A 156 17.30 -8.98 -4.09
CA HIS A 156 16.18 -9.18 -5.00
C HIS A 156 16.64 -9.04 -6.44
N LYS A 157 16.07 -9.86 -7.33
CA LYS A 157 16.26 -9.77 -8.78
C LYS A 157 15.00 -9.18 -9.39
N PHE A 158 15.18 -8.12 -10.18
CA PHE A 158 14.11 -7.34 -10.77
C PHE A 158 13.96 -7.71 -12.24
N SER A 159 12.72 -7.76 -12.72
CA SER A 159 12.45 -7.76 -14.16
C SER A 159 12.32 -6.33 -14.68
N LYS A 160 12.39 -6.14 -16.00
CA LYS A 160 12.23 -4.82 -16.60
C LYS A 160 10.86 -4.23 -16.27
N ASN A 161 9.80 -5.03 -16.40
CA ASN A 161 8.46 -4.60 -16.02
C ASN A 161 8.37 -4.25 -14.52
N GLN A 162 9.01 -5.03 -13.64
CA GLN A 162 9.00 -4.73 -12.21
C GLN A 162 9.70 -3.41 -11.88
N LEU A 163 10.76 -3.04 -12.61
CA LEU A 163 11.40 -1.73 -12.47
C LEU A 163 10.41 -0.61 -12.83
N THR A 164 9.70 -0.73 -13.97
CA THR A 164 8.69 0.24 -14.39
C THR A 164 7.53 0.34 -13.38
N VAL A 165 7.01 -0.80 -12.91
CA VAL A 165 5.97 -0.87 -11.87
C VAL A 165 6.41 -0.15 -10.60
N LEU A 166 7.58 -0.47 -10.07
CA LEU A 166 8.07 0.11 -8.83
C LEU A 166 8.42 1.60 -8.98
N ALA A 167 8.87 2.04 -10.14
CA ALA A 167 9.14 3.47 -10.37
C ALA A 167 7.85 4.29 -10.35
N ASN A 168 6.82 3.87 -11.08
CA ASN A 168 5.52 4.55 -11.07
C ASN A 168 4.85 4.47 -9.69
N HIS A 169 4.92 3.32 -9.03
CA HIS A 169 4.31 3.10 -7.71
C HIS A 169 5.03 3.86 -6.57
N GLU A 170 6.32 3.61 -6.38
CA GLU A 170 7.07 4.13 -5.23
C GLU A 170 7.53 5.59 -5.46
N ILE A 171 7.94 5.95 -6.67
CA ILE A 171 8.41 7.31 -6.96
C ILE A 171 7.25 8.17 -7.46
N GLY A 172 6.55 7.70 -8.48
CA GLY A 172 5.48 8.45 -9.14
C GLY A 172 4.25 8.72 -8.26
N VAL A 173 4.07 7.96 -7.18
CA VAL A 173 3.01 8.22 -6.20
C VAL A 173 3.58 8.42 -4.80
N HIS A 174 4.23 7.43 -4.19
CA HIS A 174 4.59 7.55 -2.76
C HIS A 174 5.60 8.66 -2.47
N MET A 175 6.59 8.90 -3.33
CA MET A 175 7.49 10.06 -3.18
C MET A 175 6.78 11.37 -3.56
N VAL A 176 6.03 11.41 -4.67
CA VAL A 176 5.25 12.59 -5.08
C VAL A 176 4.37 13.10 -3.92
N THR A 177 3.55 12.23 -3.33
CA THR A 177 2.68 12.62 -2.22
C THR A 177 3.46 12.93 -0.94
N THR A 178 4.63 12.32 -0.72
CA THR A 178 5.51 12.70 0.40
C THR A 178 6.03 14.12 0.24
N PHE A 179 6.53 14.50 -0.95
CA PHE A 179 7.06 15.83 -1.17
C PHE A 179 5.98 16.92 -1.26
N ASN A 180 4.80 16.59 -1.79
CA ASN A 180 3.65 17.49 -1.69
C ASN A 180 3.26 17.72 -0.22
N ALA A 181 3.16 16.66 0.57
CA ALA A 181 2.85 16.77 1.99
C ALA A 181 3.86 17.62 2.77
N LEU A 182 5.15 17.55 2.42
CA LEU A 182 6.20 18.34 3.05
C LEU A 182 6.11 19.83 2.71
N ASN A 183 5.57 20.17 1.53
CA ASN A 183 5.31 21.55 1.11
C ASN A 183 4.06 22.16 1.75
N GLN A 184 3.20 21.34 2.38
CA GLN A 184 2.00 21.84 3.04
C GLN A 184 2.34 22.67 4.28
N PRO A 185 1.61 23.76 4.57
CA PRO A 185 1.79 24.55 5.80
C PRO A 185 1.56 23.71 7.06
N LEU A 186 0.61 22.78 7.00
CA LEU A 186 0.20 21.95 8.12
C LEU A 186 0.80 20.54 8.01
N LYS A 187 1.43 20.07 9.10
CA LYS A 187 2.10 18.77 9.14
C LYS A 187 1.14 17.57 9.11
N VAL A 188 -0.16 17.78 9.29
CA VAL A 188 -1.16 16.70 9.21
C VAL A 188 -1.14 15.97 7.86
N PHE A 189 -0.84 16.67 6.76
CA PHE A 189 -0.68 16.07 5.43
C PHE A 189 0.56 15.17 5.32
N SER A 190 1.62 15.46 6.09
CA SER A 190 2.87 14.67 6.16
C SER A 190 2.77 13.51 7.12
N ASN A 191 2.08 13.69 8.24
CA ASN A 191 1.74 12.59 9.13
C ASN A 191 0.90 11.60 8.33
N GLY A 192 -0.25 12.08 7.85
CA GLY A 192 -1.19 11.37 7.01
C GLY A 192 -2.57 11.29 7.66
N PHE A 193 -3.60 11.34 6.83
CA PHE A 193 -5.00 11.35 7.24
C PHE A 193 -5.45 9.95 7.66
N PRO A 194 -6.57 9.82 8.38
CA PRO A 194 -7.11 8.53 8.77
C PRO A 194 -7.32 7.61 7.57
N MET A 195 -6.90 6.34 7.68
CA MET A 195 -7.05 5.35 6.61
C MET A 195 -6.41 5.73 5.25
N ASN A 196 -5.47 6.68 5.21
CA ASN A 196 -4.83 7.14 3.96
C ASN A 196 -4.21 6.01 3.13
N VAL A 197 -3.84 4.90 3.77
CA VAL A 197 -3.23 3.74 3.12
C VAL A 197 -4.07 3.23 1.95
N GLU A 198 -5.40 3.17 2.09
CA GLU A 198 -6.25 2.67 1.00
C GLU A 198 -6.14 3.57 -0.24
N THR A 199 -6.28 4.88 -0.05
CA THR A 199 -6.13 5.87 -1.13
C THR A 199 -4.72 5.86 -1.73
N GLN A 200 -3.68 5.84 -0.89
CA GLN A 200 -2.29 5.90 -1.35
C GLN A 200 -1.90 4.65 -2.17
N GLU A 201 -2.26 3.45 -1.70
CA GLU A 201 -2.00 2.21 -2.44
C GLU A 201 -2.88 2.15 -3.70
N GLY A 202 -4.12 2.65 -3.64
CA GLY A 202 -5.02 2.76 -4.79
C GLY A 202 -4.49 3.65 -5.90
N LEU A 203 -4.01 4.86 -5.55
CA LEU A 203 -3.33 5.78 -6.47
C LEU A 203 -2.10 5.11 -7.10
N ALA A 204 -1.30 4.43 -6.29
CA ALA A 204 -0.07 3.80 -6.76
C ALA A 204 -0.36 2.67 -7.76
N VAL A 205 -1.35 1.80 -7.50
CA VAL A 205 -1.74 0.75 -8.46
C VAL A 205 -2.46 1.35 -9.67
N TYR A 206 -3.22 2.44 -9.52
CA TYR A 206 -3.80 3.16 -10.65
C TYR A 206 -2.71 3.80 -11.54
N SER A 207 -1.59 4.22 -10.95
CA SER A 207 -0.40 4.67 -11.70
C SER A 207 0.27 3.52 -12.45
N GLU A 208 0.33 2.31 -11.86
CA GLU A 208 0.75 1.10 -12.58
C GLU A 208 -0.15 0.86 -13.83
N TYR A 209 -1.47 1.04 -13.69
CA TYR A 209 -2.42 0.91 -14.79
C TYR A 209 -2.20 1.98 -15.86
N MET A 210 -2.21 3.27 -15.49
CA MET A 210 -2.11 4.38 -16.44
C MET A 210 -0.77 4.42 -17.18
N SER A 211 0.31 3.93 -16.58
CA SER A 211 1.62 3.80 -17.24
C SER A 211 1.74 2.56 -18.15
N GLY A 212 0.72 1.70 -18.20
CA GLY A 212 0.70 0.49 -19.02
C GLY A 212 1.57 -0.66 -18.49
N CYS A 213 2.11 -0.56 -17.27
CA CYS A 213 2.95 -1.62 -16.69
C CYS A 213 2.20 -2.56 -15.73
N LEU A 214 0.95 -2.25 -15.37
CA LEU A 214 0.08 -3.18 -14.65
C LEU A 214 -0.14 -4.42 -15.52
N THR A 215 0.09 -5.60 -14.94
CA THR A 215 -0.16 -6.87 -15.63
C THR A 215 -1.30 -7.62 -14.98
N LEU A 216 -1.92 -8.56 -15.71
CA LEU A 216 -2.92 -9.45 -15.13
C LEU A 216 -2.34 -10.26 -13.96
N SER A 217 -1.10 -10.75 -14.08
CA SER A 217 -0.42 -11.50 -13.01
C SER A 217 -0.24 -10.70 -11.72
N ARG A 218 -0.07 -9.37 -11.85
CA ARG A 218 0.01 -8.41 -10.75
C ARG A 218 -1.38 -8.19 -10.14
N LEU A 219 -2.41 -8.01 -10.97
CA LEU A 219 -3.79 -7.86 -10.49
C LEU A 219 -4.26 -9.13 -9.75
N GLN A 220 -3.97 -10.31 -10.28
CA GLN A 220 -4.20 -11.61 -9.62
C GLN A 220 -3.47 -11.73 -8.29
N GLU A 221 -2.23 -11.20 -8.18
CA GLU A 221 -1.52 -11.16 -6.90
C GLU A 221 -2.30 -10.37 -5.84
N LEU A 222 -2.86 -9.22 -6.22
CA LEU A 222 -3.69 -8.42 -5.31
C LEU A 222 -4.98 -9.15 -4.94
N SER A 223 -5.60 -9.89 -5.88
CA SER A 223 -6.74 -10.75 -5.60
C SER A 223 -6.40 -11.87 -4.61
N TYR A 224 -5.27 -12.54 -4.77
CA TYR A 224 -4.83 -13.57 -3.81
C TYR A 224 -4.55 -13.00 -2.41
N ARG A 225 -4.12 -11.74 -2.31
CA ARG A 225 -3.96 -11.07 -1.01
C ARG A 225 -5.31 -10.87 -0.30
N ILE A 226 -6.37 -10.51 -1.03
CA ILE A 226 -7.74 -10.48 -0.48
C ILE A 226 -8.14 -11.85 0.06
N ILE A 227 -7.98 -12.90 -0.75
CA ILE A 227 -8.30 -14.28 -0.33
C ILE A 227 -7.51 -14.68 0.92
N ALA A 228 -6.23 -14.32 0.99
CA ALA A 228 -5.39 -14.61 2.14
C ALA A 228 -5.87 -13.88 3.41
N VAL A 229 -6.23 -12.58 3.31
CA VAL A 229 -6.77 -11.82 4.46
C VAL A 229 -8.12 -12.39 4.91
N ASP A 230 -9.01 -12.77 3.99
CA ASP A 230 -10.28 -13.43 4.32
C ASP A 230 -10.07 -14.78 5.01
N SER A 231 -9.09 -15.58 4.55
CA SER A 231 -8.77 -16.86 5.23
C SER A 231 -8.28 -16.63 6.67
N LEU A 232 -7.43 -15.62 6.89
CA LEU A 232 -7.00 -15.21 8.22
C LEU A 232 -8.21 -14.80 9.06
N ALA A 233 -9.16 -14.05 8.48
CA ALA A 233 -10.37 -13.62 9.17
C ALA A 233 -11.27 -14.78 9.60
N LYS A 234 -11.25 -15.87 8.82
CA LYS A 234 -11.91 -17.15 9.12
C LYS A 234 -11.14 -18.04 10.11
N GLY A 235 -10.02 -17.57 10.63
CA GLY A 235 -9.23 -18.26 11.66
C GLY A 235 -8.22 -19.28 11.11
N TYR A 236 -7.87 -19.20 9.84
CA TYR A 236 -6.87 -20.09 9.23
C TYR A 236 -5.51 -19.85 9.86
N SER A 237 -4.72 -20.91 10.05
CA SER A 237 -3.30 -20.81 10.42
C SER A 237 -2.43 -20.36 9.25
N PHE A 238 -1.13 -20.16 9.47
CA PHE A 238 -0.21 -19.86 8.37
C PHE A 238 -0.22 -21.00 7.35
N SER A 239 -0.14 -22.25 7.83
CA SER A 239 -0.12 -23.43 6.98
C SER A 239 -1.43 -23.58 6.19
N ASP A 240 -2.59 -23.31 6.80
CA ASP A 240 -3.89 -23.40 6.13
C ASP A 240 -4.04 -22.33 5.03
N THR A 241 -3.68 -21.07 5.29
CA THR A 241 -3.71 -20.02 4.27
C THR A 241 -2.72 -20.33 3.13
N PHE A 242 -1.55 -20.88 3.45
CA PHE A 242 -0.60 -21.32 2.43
C PHE A 242 -1.17 -22.46 1.57
N ASP A 243 -1.79 -23.47 2.20
CA ASP A 243 -2.43 -24.60 1.53
C ASP A 243 -3.54 -24.13 0.59
N LEU A 244 -4.41 -23.22 1.06
CA LEU A 244 -5.45 -22.58 0.24
C LEU A 244 -4.85 -21.99 -1.04
N LEU A 245 -3.81 -21.17 -0.93
CA LEU A 245 -3.19 -20.53 -2.09
C LEU A 245 -2.46 -21.54 -3.00
N PHE A 246 -1.68 -22.44 -2.42
CA PHE A 246 -0.81 -23.35 -3.17
C PHE A 246 -1.58 -24.54 -3.77
N ASN A 247 -2.39 -25.23 -2.98
CA ASN A 247 -3.06 -26.45 -3.39
C ASN A 247 -4.43 -26.20 -4.03
N GLN A 248 -5.21 -25.22 -3.56
CA GLN A 248 -6.54 -24.96 -4.12
C GLN A 248 -6.46 -23.97 -5.29
N TYR A 249 -5.80 -22.83 -5.10
CA TYR A 249 -5.64 -21.79 -6.13
C TYR A 249 -4.44 -21.99 -7.07
N LYS A 250 -3.64 -23.04 -6.86
CA LYS A 250 -2.48 -23.41 -7.70
C LYS A 250 -1.44 -22.28 -7.85
N VAL A 251 -1.36 -21.38 -6.88
CA VAL A 251 -0.35 -20.31 -6.86
C VAL A 251 1.03 -20.93 -6.69
N HIS A 252 2.03 -20.47 -7.45
CA HIS A 252 3.41 -20.95 -7.32
C HIS A 252 3.90 -20.87 -5.85
N ARG A 253 4.56 -21.94 -5.39
CA ARG A 253 4.98 -22.16 -3.99
C ARG A 253 5.62 -20.95 -3.32
N ASP A 254 6.55 -20.29 -3.99
CA ASP A 254 7.25 -19.13 -3.41
C ASP A 254 6.35 -17.89 -3.32
N LYS A 255 5.44 -17.69 -4.28
CA LYS A 255 4.48 -16.58 -4.28
C LYS A 255 3.43 -16.79 -3.19
N ALA A 256 2.89 -18.00 -3.08
CA ALA A 256 1.97 -18.38 -1.99
C ALA A 256 2.60 -18.10 -0.62
N PHE A 257 3.84 -18.54 -0.39
CA PHE A 257 4.54 -18.29 0.87
C PHE A 257 4.70 -16.80 1.19
N VAL A 258 5.04 -15.97 0.19
CA VAL A 258 5.22 -14.53 0.38
C VAL A 258 3.88 -13.85 0.70
N ILE A 259 2.79 -14.23 0.03
CA ILE A 259 1.45 -13.69 0.32
C ILE A 259 1.02 -14.08 1.74
N THR A 260 1.12 -15.36 2.10
CA THR A 260 0.81 -15.84 3.46
C THR A 260 1.66 -15.12 4.51
N LEU A 261 2.97 -14.94 4.27
CA LEU A 261 3.86 -14.19 5.15
C LEU A 261 3.39 -12.75 5.38
N ARG A 262 2.94 -12.07 4.33
CA ARG A 262 2.49 -10.67 4.44
C ARG A 262 1.25 -10.52 5.31
N VAL A 263 0.35 -11.49 5.24
CA VAL A 263 -0.92 -11.51 6.00
C VAL A 263 -0.73 -12.04 7.42
N HIS A 264 0.12 -13.04 7.64
CA HIS A 264 0.28 -13.65 8.97
C HIS A 264 1.34 -13.00 9.87
N ARG A 265 2.18 -12.11 9.33
CA ARG A 265 3.11 -11.32 10.15
C ARG A 265 2.36 -10.43 11.14
N GLY A 266 3.05 -10.00 12.19
CA GLY A 266 2.53 -9.29 13.34
C GLY A 266 1.63 -10.12 14.27
N GLY A 267 1.08 -11.24 13.79
CA GLY A 267 0.00 -11.98 14.44
C GLY A 267 -1.32 -11.94 13.65
N GLY A 268 -1.30 -11.42 12.41
CA GLY A 268 -2.47 -11.26 11.55
C GLY A 268 -2.61 -9.81 11.08
N PHE A 269 -1.90 -9.44 10.01
CA PHE A 269 -1.87 -8.09 9.44
C PHE A 269 -2.77 -7.97 8.22
N THR A 270 -3.92 -7.34 8.41
CA THR A 270 -5.02 -7.32 7.45
C THR A 270 -4.87 -6.28 6.35
N LYS A 271 -3.92 -5.33 6.43
CA LYS A 271 -3.73 -4.22 5.45
C LYS A 271 -3.80 -4.61 3.97
N ASP A 272 -3.34 -5.80 3.60
CA ASP A 272 -3.05 -6.17 2.20
C ASP A 272 -4.29 -6.23 1.26
N TRP A 273 -5.53 -6.26 1.77
CA TRP A 273 -6.74 -6.19 0.93
C TRP A 273 -6.99 -4.78 0.35
N LEU A 274 -6.48 -3.74 1.03
CA LEU A 274 -6.70 -2.33 0.67
C LEU A 274 -6.10 -1.94 -0.69
N TYR A 275 -5.17 -2.73 -1.24
CA TYR A 275 -4.56 -2.44 -2.54
C TYR A 275 -5.58 -2.51 -3.68
N LEU A 276 -6.35 -3.61 -3.76
CA LEU A 276 -7.33 -3.77 -4.84
C LEU A 276 -8.59 -2.93 -4.58
N ALA A 277 -9.03 -2.85 -3.32
CA ALA A 277 -10.15 -1.98 -2.93
C ALA A 277 -9.84 -0.51 -3.24
N GLY A 278 -8.64 -0.04 -2.88
CA GLY A 278 -8.16 1.30 -3.19
C GLY A 278 -8.04 1.54 -4.70
N LEU A 279 -7.49 0.59 -5.47
CA LEU A 279 -7.42 0.69 -6.93
C LEU A 279 -8.82 0.92 -7.51
N GLN A 280 -9.80 0.15 -7.05
CA GLN A 280 -11.16 0.26 -7.54
C GLN A 280 -11.78 1.64 -7.25
N LYS A 281 -11.65 2.13 -6.01
CA LYS A 281 -12.16 3.46 -5.63
C LYS A 281 -11.53 4.58 -6.48
N VAL A 282 -10.20 4.55 -6.62
CA VAL A 282 -9.47 5.55 -7.42
C VAL A 282 -9.81 5.44 -8.90
N TYR A 283 -9.90 4.22 -9.43
CA TYR A 283 -10.30 3.99 -10.83
C TYR A 283 -11.68 4.58 -11.12
N ASN A 284 -12.68 4.28 -10.29
CA ASN A 284 -14.04 4.81 -10.45
C ASN A 284 -14.06 6.34 -10.37
N TYR A 285 -13.37 6.91 -9.38
CA TYR A 285 -13.23 8.35 -9.22
C TYR A 285 -12.64 9.02 -10.48
N ALA A 286 -11.61 8.42 -11.07
CA ALA A 286 -11.01 8.90 -12.30
C ALA A 286 -11.93 8.73 -13.53
N GLN A 287 -12.66 7.61 -13.64
CA GLN A 287 -13.62 7.39 -14.73
C GLN A 287 -14.81 8.36 -14.69
N GLU A 288 -15.17 8.87 -13.50
CA GLU A 288 -16.15 9.93 -13.32
C GLU A 288 -15.61 11.31 -13.74
N GLY A 289 -14.36 11.40 -14.22
CA GLY A 289 -13.72 12.65 -14.65
C GLY A 289 -13.35 13.58 -13.49
N LYS A 290 -13.29 13.06 -12.27
CA LYS A 290 -12.95 13.85 -11.08
C LYS A 290 -11.45 14.09 -10.97
N ASP A 291 -11.09 15.20 -10.34
CA ASP A 291 -9.70 15.64 -10.24
C ASP A 291 -8.91 14.84 -9.20
N LEU A 292 -7.92 14.07 -9.67
CA LEU A 292 -7.03 13.30 -8.81
C LEU A 292 -6.01 14.17 -8.07
N ASP A 293 -5.80 15.43 -8.47
CA ASP A 293 -4.78 16.29 -7.89
C ASP A 293 -4.97 16.53 -6.39
N VAL A 294 -6.22 16.68 -5.96
CA VAL A 294 -6.56 16.84 -4.53
C VAL A 294 -6.03 15.67 -3.69
N LEU A 295 -5.96 14.47 -4.25
CA LEU A 295 -5.46 13.26 -3.59
C LEU A 295 -3.93 13.18 -3.57
N LEU A 296 -3.25 14.01 -4.37
CA LEU A 296 -1.80 14.13 -4.40
C LEU A 296 -1.24 15.15 -3.39
N THR A 297 -2.11 15.93 -2.74
CA THR A 297 -1.75 17.02 -1.81
C THR A 297 -0.93 16.55 -0.60
N GLY A 298 -1.01 15.26 -0.26
CA GLY A 298 -0.17 14.64 0.76
C GLY A 298 -0.54 13.18 1.00
N LYS A 299 -0.31 12.68 2.22
CA LYS A 299 -0.77 11.35 2.66
C LYS A 299 -2.24 11.39 3.07
N VAL A 300 -3.11 11.65 2.10
CA VAL A 300 -4.54 11.92 2.32
C VAL A 300 -5.42 10.70 2.02
N ASN A 301 -6.68 10.78 2.45
CA ASN A 301 -7.74 9.83 2.14
C ASN A 301 -8.85 10.54 1.34
N MET A 302 -9.41 9.85 0.35
CA MET A 302 -10.53 10.31 -0.49
C MET A 302 -11.74 10.79 0.31
N ASP A 303 -12.04 10.19 1.47
CA ASP A 303 -13.20 10.59 2.29
C ASP A 303 -13.09 12.02 2.82
N TYR A 304 -11.86 12.55 2.90
CA TYR A 304 -11.57 13.92 3.36
C TYR A 304 -11.37 14.92 2.22
N ILE A 305 -11.69 14.58 0.97
CA ILE A 305 -11.64 15.55 -0.16
C ILE A 305 -12.37 16.86 0.18
N PRO A 306 -13.62 16.84 0.73
CA PRO A 306 -14.31 18.08 1.07
C PRO A 306 -13.54 18.92 2.10
N THR A 307 -12.91 18.28 3.09
CA THR A 307 -12.11 18.97 4.11
C THR A 307 -10.83 19.56 3.53
N ILE A 308 -10.17 18.85 2.61
CA ILE A 308 -8.94 19.34 1.95
C ILE A 308 -9.27 20.58 1.12
N GLN A 309 -10.34 20.55 0.35
CA GLN A 309 -10.79 21.68 -0.47
C GLN A 309 -11.16 22.88 0.41
N HIS A 310 -11.92 22.65 1.49
CA HIS A 310 -12.24 23.70 2.47
C HIS A 310 -10.97 24.32 3.09
N MET A 311 -9.98 23.50 3.46
CA MET A 311 -8.69 24.00 3.95
C MET A 311 -7.92 24.80 2.88
N GLN A 312 -8.04 24.47 1.60
CA GLN A 312 -7.44 25.23 0.50
C GLN A 312 -8.13 26.58 0.32
N GLU A 313 -9.47 26.62 0.39
CA GLU A 313 -10.26 27.86 0.33
C GLU A 313 -9.90 28.82 1.46
N LEU A 314 -9.64 28.29 2.66
CA LEU A 314 -9.17 29.06 3.82
C LEU A 314 -7.67 29.42 3.77
N GLY A 315 -6.93 28.97 2.75
CA GLY A 315 -5.48 29.18 2.63
C GLY A 315 -4.64 28.40 3.65
N LEU A 316 -5.21 27.38 4.29
CA LEU A 316 -4.55 26.50 5.26
C LEU A 316 -3.88 25.27 4.61
N ALA A 317 -4.25 24.98 3.37
CA ALA A 317 -3.64 23.96 2.53
C ALA A 317 -3.33 24.52 1.14
N LEU A 318 -2.32 23.96 0.49
CA LEU A 318 -1.93 24.28 -0.89
C LEU A 318 -2.42 23.18 -1.83
N THR A 319 -2.55 23.51 -3.12
CA THR A 319 -2.66 22.51 -4.18
C THR A 319 -1.33 21.74 -4.33
N SER A 320 -1.36 20.61 -5.02
CA SER A 320 -0.16 19.81 -5.22
C SER A 320 0.86 20.57 -6.08
N LYS A 321 2.13 20.51 -5.68
CA LYS A 321 3.24 21.06 -6.48
C LYS A 321 3.75 20.07 -7.50
N TYR A 322 3.85 18.80 -7.10
CA TYR A 322 4.31 17.69 -7.92
C TYR A 322 3.11 16.84 -8.33
N TYR A 323 3.13 16.34 -9.55
CA TYR A 323 2.06 15.51 -10.11
C TYR A 323 2.61 14.14 -10.45
N THR A 324 1.74 13.14 -10.44
CA THR A 324 2.02 11.82 -11.00
C THR A 324 1.93 11.90 -12.52
N ASP A 325 3.08 11.88 -13.19
CA ASP A 325 3.20 12.00 -14.65
C ASP A 325 2.40 10.94 -15.41
N SER A 326 2.31 9.71 -14.88
CA SER A 326 1.50 8.66 -15.51
C SER A 326 0.02 9.02 -15.64
N TYR A 327 -0.51 9.96 -14.84
CA TYR A 327 -1.92 10.37 -14.93
C TYR A 327 -2.21 11.32 -16.10
N GLN A 328 -1.18 11.88 -16.75
CA GLN A 328 -1.37 12.81 -17.87
C GLN A 328 -1.91 12.14 -19.13
N SER A 329 -1.58 10.87 -19.35
CA SER A 329 -2.03 10.10 -20.51
C SER A 329 -2.13 8.63 -20.17
N ASN A 330 -3.27 8.00 -20.47
CA ASN A 330 -3.42 6.56 -20.31
C ASN A 330 -2.61 5.82 -21.38
N SER A 331 -1.51 5.20 -20.97
CA SER A 331 -0.64 4.37 -21.81
C SER A 331 -1.03 2.89 -21.75
N ASN A 332 -2.08 2.50 -21.03
CA ASN A 332 -2.57 1.13 -21.03
C ASN A 332 -3.14 0.76 -22.40
N SER A 333 -2.59 -0.29 -23.01
CA SER A 333 -3.14 -0.90 -24.23
C SER A 333 -3.81 -2.25 -23.97
N ASN A 334 -3.80 -2.74 -22.73
CA ASN A 334 -4.36 -4.06 -22.40
C ASN A 334 -5.88 -3.99 -22.23
N LYS A 335 -6.59 -4.45 -23.26
CA LYS A 335 -8.07 -4.50 -23.29
C LYS A 335 -8.67 -5.42 -22.23
N ASN A 336 -7.97 -6.48 -21.81
CA ASN A 336 -8.45 -7.37 -20.77
C ASN A 336 -8.45 -6.64 -19.42
N LEU A 337 -7.38 -5.91 -19.10
CA LEU A 337 -7.33 -5.10 -17.86
C LEU A 337 -8.41 -4.02 -17.85
N ASP A 338 -8.62 -3.33 -18.98
CA ASP A 338 -9.71 -2.36 -19.11
C ASP A 338 -11.07 -2.98 -18.84
N PHE A 339 -11.34 -4.13 -19.47
CA PHE A 339 -12.59 -4.86 -19.27
C PHE A 339 -12.77 -5.29 -17.81
N ILE A 340 -11.73 -5.83 -17.19
CA ILE A 340 -11.74 -6.29 -15.81
C ILE A 340 -12.07 -5.13 -14.88
N LEU A 341 -11.32 -4.03 -14.95
CA LEU A 341 -11.51 -2.89 -14.04
C LEU A 341 -12.88 -2.23 -14.20
N LYS A 342 -13.38 -2.13 -15.44
CA LYS A 342 -14.76 -1.65 -15.71
C LYS A 342 -15.85 -2.58 -15.17
N SER A 343 -15.53 -3.86 -15.00
CA SER A 343 -16.50 -4.89 -14.58
C SER A 343 -16.47 -5.17 -13.07
N LEU A 344 -15.53 -4.57 -12.32
CA LEU A 344 -15.52 -4.71 -10.86
C LEU A 344 -16.76 -4.02 -10.28
N LYS A 345 -17.53 -4.77 -9.50
CA LYS A 345 -18.78 -4.28 -8.89
C LYS A 345 -18.50 -3.18 -7.90
#